data_AF-A0AAU9T5T2-F1
#
_entry.id   AF-A0AAU9T5T2-F1
#
_cell.length_a   1.000
_cell.length_b   1.000
_cell.length_c   1.000
_cell.angle_alpha   90.00
_cell.angle_beta   90.00
_cell.angle_gamma   90.00
#
_symmetry.space_group_name_H-M   'P 1'
#
loop_
_entity.id
_entity.type
_entity.pdbx_description
1 polymer ?
#
loop_
_entity_poly.entity_id
_entity_poly.type
_entity_poly.pdbx_seq_one_letter_code
_entity_poly.pdbx_strand_id
1 'polypeptide(L)'
;MSFITTPIETLHLKSTHRLLPRGFPAAYRSQRIQVFPLSTFSNSSLTSPVRIESISQGGGSRYLWRRYASDKFSDMGLDHGADSDKMYNEKASIMETLKKANSILPQVVLASTVLALLYPPSFTWFTSRYFVPALGFLMFAVGINSNEKDFLEAFKRPKAILLGYIGQYLIKPILGFIFGLAAVSLFQLPTPIGAGIMLVSCVSGAQLSNYATFLTDPALAPLSIVMTSLSTATAVLVTPMLSLLLIGKKLPVDVKGMISSILQVVIAPIAAGLLLNKLFPKVSNAIRPFLPVLSVLDTACCVGAPLALNISSVMSPFGAAILLLVTLFHLSAFLAGYFLTGSVFRNAPDGKAMQRTLSYETGMQSSLLALALATKFFQDPLVGIPPAISTVVMSLMGFTLSRSSSPLVTRIQSRSLIHDPISLSGLVGTGLVAAAFVAAGPDSTAMAAVDSLQLSEPANALSLPTWAVHVSSVVEWITAMALVWKYGERKGNESWKGLSWGMVPLLGGALCACTWHFFYNAESLEVLVALQAALTVIGNITLCIAAYRINKSSSKMEISEKP
;
A
#
# COMPACT_ATOMS: atom_id res chain seq x y z
N MET A 1 -7.68 25.65 -55.37
CA MET A 1 -7.90 24.21 -55.62
C MET A 1 -8.02 23.53 -54.26
N SER A 2 -9.23 23.46 -53.71
CA SER A 2 -10.17 22.31 -53.75
C SER A 2 -9.87 21.35 -52.59
N PHE A 3 -10.47 21.49 -51.40
CA PHE A 3 -11.85 21.23 -50.95
C PHE A 3 -11.87 20.03 -49.98
N ILE A 4 -12.56 20.28 -48.87
CA ILE A 4 -12.83 19.48 -47.67
C ILE A 4 -13.73 18.27 -47.99
N THR A 5 -13.63 17.16 -47.24
CA THR A 5 -14.76 16.46 -46.57
C THR A 5 -14.34 15.23 -45.74
N THR A 6 -14.83 15.18 -44.50
CA THR A 6 -15.00 13.99 -43.66
C THR A 6 -16.19 13.15 -44.14
N PRO A 7 -16.30 11.85 -43.73
CA PRO A 7 -17.58 11.46 -43.13
C PRO A 7 -17.51 10.42 -41.99
N ILE A 8 -18.32 10.71 -40.97
CA ILE A 8 -19.08 9.78 -40.11
C ILE A 8 -20.09 9.00 -40.98
N GLU A 9 -20.47 7.79 -40.57
CA GLU A 9 -21.44 6.84 -41.20
C GLU A 9 -20.93 5.90 -42.30
N THR A 10 -20.41 4.72 -41.92
CA THR A 10 -20.78 3.46 -42.58
C THR A 10 -20.47 2.27 -41.67
N LEU A 11 -21.50 1.66 -41.07
CA LEU A 11 -21.71 0.20 -40.91
C LEU A 11 -22.79 -0.08 -39.86
N HIS A 12 -24.03 0.16 -40.26
CA HIS A 12 -25.20 -0.54 -39.74
C HIS A 12 -25.58 -1.64 -40.75
N LEU A 13 -25.96 -2.81 -40.22
CA LEU A 13 -26.73 -3.90 -40.83
C LEU A 13 -26.04 -4.86 -41.82
N LYS A 14 -25.77 -6.09 -41.32
CA LYS A 14 -26.44 -7.32 -41.79
C LYS A 14 -26.11 -8.52 -40.88
N SER A 15 -27.03 -8.84 -39.98
CA SER A 15 -27.21 -10.23 -39.50
C SER A 15 -28.71 -10.47 -39.36
N THR A 16 -29.29 -10.95 -40.46
CA THR A 16 -30.57 -11.64 -40.50
C THR A 16 -30.32 -13.10 -40.16
N HIS A 17 -30.90 -13.64 -39.08
CA HIS A 17 -31.53 -14.97 -39.10
C HIS A 17 -32.42 -15.22 -37.85
N ARG A 18 -33.73 -15.13 -38.12
CA ARG A 18 -34.86 -15.95 -37.64
C ARG A 18 -35.32 -15.93 -36.17
N LEU A 19 -36.59 -15.54 -36.04
CA LEU A 19 -37.48 -15.61 -34.88
C LEU A 19 -38.46 -16.82 -35.01
N LEU A 20 -38.66 -17.52 -33.87
CA LEU A 20 -39.90 -18.15 -33.33
C LEU A 20 -40.41 -19.51 -33.90
N PRO A 21 -41.25 -20.30 -33.16
CA PRO A 21 -42.08 -19.93 -31.99
C PRO A 21 -42.19 -20.92 -30.79
N ARG A 22 -42.96 -20.43 -29.81
CA ARG A 22 -43.48 -20.97 -28.52
C ARG A 22 -44.07 -22.40 -28.53
N GLY A 23 -43.98 -23.06 -27.38
CA GLY A 23 -44.93 -24.09 -26.91
C GLY A 23 -44.80 -24.36 -25.39
N PHE A 24 -45.86 -24.10 -24.62
CA PHE A 24 -46.11 -24.59 -23.26
C PHE A 24 -47.04 -25.83 -23.36
N PRO A 25 -47.03 -26.77 -22.39
CA PRO A 25 -48.01 -26.71 -21.29
C PRO A 25 -47.48 -27.20 -19.91
N ALA A 26 -48.36 -27.12 -18.91
CA ALA A 26 -48.11 -27.15 -17.48
C ALA A 26 -48.40 -28.48 -16.73
N ALA A 27 -47.94 -28.52 -15.47
CA ALA A 27 -48.56 -29.05 -14.23
C ALA A 27 -48.45 -30.55 -13.80
N TYR A 28 -48.50 -30.70 -12.45
CA TYR A 28 -48.52 -31.89 -11.55
C TYR A 28 -47.16 -32.50 -11.14
N ARG A 29 -46.84 -32.86 -9.88
CA ARG A 29 -47.59 -33.00 -8.62
C ARG A 29 -46.63 -33.02 -7.42
N SER A 30 -47.14 -32.54 -6.28
CA SER A 30 -46.68 -32.64 -4.88
C SER A 30 -46.16 -34.03 -4.43
N GLN A 31 -45.12 -34.04 -3.57
CA GLN A 31 -45.21 -34.74 -2.26
C GLN A 31 -44.17 -34.21 -1.24
N ARG A 32 -44.71 -33.68 -0.12
CA ARG A 32 -44.07 -33.48 1.20
C ARG A 32 -43.87 -34.83 1.89
N ILE A 33 -42.87 -34.97 2.78
CA ILE A 33 -42.95 -35.47 4.19
C ILE A 33 -41.70 -34.88 4.95
N GLN A 34 -41.83 -33.86 5.83
CA GLN A 34 -41.87 -33.88 7.33
C GLN A 34 -40.75 -34.71 8.03
N VAL A 35 -39.73 -34.14 8.70
CA VAL A 35 -39.63 -33.41 10.00
C VAL A 35 -39.69 -34.31 11.27
N PHE A 36 -38.51 -34.57 11.87
CA PHE A 36 -38.09 -34.67 13.31
C PHE A 36 -38.86 -35.61 14.30
N PRO A 37 -38.42 -35.88 15.57
CA PRO A 37 -37.24 -35.40 16.34
C PRO A 37 -36.46 -36.41 17.28
N LEU A 38 -35.31 -35.93 17.75
CA LEU A 38 -34.61 -35.94 19.08
C LEU A 38 -34.74 -37.03 20.19
N SER A 39 -33.55 -37.33 20.78
CA SER A 39 -33.20 -37.41 22.24
C SER A 39 -33.57 -38.70 23.00
N THR A 40 -32.94 -39.21 24.09
CA THR A 40 -31.94 -38.74 25.09
C THR A 40 -31.39 -39.98 25.88
N PHE A 41 -30.22 -39.82 26.52
CA PHE A 41 -29.56 -40.58 27.63
C PHE A 41 -30.35 -41.62 28.46
N SER A 42 -29.67 -42.70 28.93
CA SER A 42 -29.19 -42.87 30.33
C SER A 42 -28.89 -44.33 30.79
N ASN A 43 -27.77 -44.50 31.51
CA ASN A 43 -27.48 -45.36 32.70
C ASN A 43 -27.31 -46.90 32.68
N SER A 44 -26.04 -47.30 32.89
CA SER A 44 -25.46 -48.13 33.99
C SER A 44 -26.05 -49.49 34.43
N SER A 45 -25.21 -50.54 34.43
CA SER A 45 -24.60 -51.19 35.63
C SER A 45 -24.43 -52.73 35.54
N LEU A 46 -23.23 -53.17 35.93
CA LEU A 46 -22.78 -54.44 36.57
C LEU A 46 -23.44 -55.80 36.22
N THR A 47 -22.62 -56.79 35.85
CA THR A 47 -22.20 -57.96 36.68
C THR A 47 -21.38 -59.00 35.88
N SER A 48 -20.32 -59.52 36.50
CA SER A 48 -19.42 -60.63 36.06
C SER A 48 -20.10 -62.02 36.24
N PRO A 49 -19.44 -63.24 36.18
CA PRO A 49 -18.02 -63.61 36.00
C PRO A 49 -17.72 -64.92 35.17
N VAL A 50 -16.45 -65.41 35.25
CA VAL A 50 -15.93 -66.81 35.09
C VAL A 50 -15.40 -67.20 33.68
N ARG A 51 -14.07 -67.23 33.43
CA ARG A 51 -12.99 -68.26 33.65
C ARG A 51 -13.04 -69.44 32.64
N ILE A 52 -11.96 -69.71 31.88
CA ILE A 52 -11.02 -70.86 32.00
C ILE A 52 -9.68 -70.60 31.25
N GLU A 53 -8.62 -71.16 31.85
CA GLU A 53 -7.17 -71.19 31.62
C GLU A 53 -6.67 -71.76 30.26
N SER A 54 -5.45 -71.48 29.79
CA SER A 54 -4.25 -72.27 30.15
C SER A 54 -2.90 -71.56 29.95
N ILE A 55 -1.94 -72.06 30.73
CA ILE A 55 -0.60 -71.57 31.06
C ILE A 55 0.45 -72.23 30.15
N SER A 56 1.51 -71.48 29.80
CA SER A 56 2.86 -72.05 29.66
C SER A 56 3.92 -71.02 30.07
N GLN A 57 4.77 -71.46 31.01
CA GLN A 57 5.91 -70.82 31.66
C GLN A 57 7.00 -70.39 30.66
N GLY A 58 7.98 -69.52 30.94
CA GLY A 58 8.44 -68.89 32.18
C GLY A 58 9.80 -68.23 31.92
N GLY A 59 10.13 -67.19 32.71
CA GLY A 59 11.44 -66.51 32.68
C GLY A 59 11.38 -65.09 33.25
N GLY A 60 11.47 -64.98 34.60
CA GLY A 60 11.50 -63.72 35.36
C GLY A 60 12.75 -62.86 35.09
N SER A 61 12.84 -61.59 35.50
CA SER A 61 12.48 -61.04 36.81
C SER A 61 12.12 -59.54 36.71
N ARG A 62 11.05 -59.14 37.38
CA ARG A 62 10.61 -57.76 37.60
C ARG A 62 10.85 -57.41 39.08
N TYR A 63 11.40 -56.24 39.35
CA TYR A 63 11.00 -55.46 40.53
C TYR A 63 10.79 -53.99 40.14
N LEU A 64 9.52 -53.65 39.96
CA LEU A 64 8.95 -52.32 40.15
C LEU A 64 9.04 -51.97 41.64
N TRP A 65 9.39 -50.72 41.99
CA TRP A 65 8.61 -49.96 42.97
C TRP A 65 8.78 -48.45 42.71
N ARG A 66 7.63 -47.81 42.50
CA ARG A 66 7.44 -46.37 42.36
C ARG A 66 7.09 -45.82 43.73
N ARG A 67 7.73 -44.70 44.10
CA ARG A 67 7.33 -43.66 45.06
C ARG A 67 6.79 -44.10 46.43
N TYR A 68 7.60 -43.87 47.45
CA TYR A 68 7.14 -43.30 48.71
C TYR A 68 7.66 -41.86 48.78
N ALA A 69 6.75 -40.90 48.85
CA ALA A 69 7.08 -39.58 49.38
C ALA A 69 7.29 -39.76 50.90
N SER A 70 8.41 -39.26 51.41
CA SER A 70 8.57 -39.00 52.83
C SER A 70 8.94 -37.54 52.98
N ASP A 71 8.00 -36.82 53.60
CA ASP A 71 8.21 -35.54 54.24
C ASP A 71 9.40 -35.62 55.20
N LYS A 72 10.36 -34.72 54.98
CA LYS A 72 11.33 -34.13 55.92
C LYS A 72 12.65 -33.86 55.20
N PHE A 73 12.66 -32.80 54.40
CA PHE A 73 13.83 -31.93 54.29
C PHE A 73 13.38 -30.54 53.82
N SER A 74 12.46 -29.95 54.57
CA SER A 74 12.33 -28.49 54.65
C SER A 74 13.13 -28.05 55.87
N ASP A 75 14.44 -27.86 55.66
CA ASP A 75 15.26 -26.94 56.47
C ASP A 75 16.57 -26.65 55.72
N MET A 76 16.41 -25.97 54.59
CA MET A 76 17.32 -24.95 54.08
C MET A 76 16.51 -24.19 53.02
N GLY A 77 15.90 -23.09 53.45
CA GLY A 77 15.05 -22.25 52.62
C GLY A 77 15.82 -21.65 51.45
N LEU A 78 15.65 -22.23 50.27
CA LEU A 78 15.84 -21.56 48.99
C LEU A 78 14.68 -21.95 48.09
N ASP A 79 13.67 -21.08 48.07
CA ASP A 79 12.52 -21.13 47.18
C ASP A 79 12.98 -20.83 45.74
N HIS A 80 13.62 -21.80 45.09
CA HIS A 80 14.13 -21.65 43.71
C HIS A 80 13.10 -22.03 42.64
N GLY A 81 11.95 -22.60 43.03
CA GLY A 81 10.88 -23.01 42.10
C GLY A 81 9.79 -21.95 41.92
N ALA A 82 9.36 -21.28 43.00
CA ALA A 82 8.34 -20.25 42.88
C ALA A 82 8.87 -18.99 42.19
N ASP A 83 10.14 -18.65 42.40
CA ASP A 83 10.77 -17.45 41.83
C ASP A 83 11.09 -17.62 40.33
N SER A 84 11.42 -18.84 39.87
CA SER A 84 11.63 -19.12 38.45
C SER A 84 10.32 -19.09 37.66
N ASP A 85 9.24 -19.64 38.22
CA ASP A 85 7.91 -19.63 37.60
C ASP A 85 7.27 -18.22 37.64
N LYS A 86 7.51 -17.44 38.70
CA LYS A 86 7.15 -16.02 38.74
C LYS A 86 7.92 -15.23 37.68
N MET A 87 9.26 -15.37 37.63
CA MET A 87 10.09 -14.68 36.65
C MET A 87 9.73 -15.06 35.21
N TYR A 88 9.39 -16.32 34.96
CA TYR A 88 8.96 -16.79 33.64
C TYR A 88 7.58 -16.23 33.26
N ASN A 89 6.60 -16.27 34.17
CA ASN A 89 5.27 -15.69 33.95
C ASN A 89 5.31 -14.16 33.82
N GLU A 90 6.17 -13.49 34.58
CA GLU A 90 6.40 -12.05 34.49
C GLU A 90 7.07 -11.68 33.17
N LYS A 91 8.11 -12.41 32.73
CA LYS A 91 8.70 -12.25 31.39
C LYS A 91 7.69 -12.52 30.27
N ALA A 92 6.82 -13.51 30.41
CA ALA A 92 5.78 -13.82 29.44
C ALA A 92 4.72 -12.70 29.38
N SER A 93 4.30 -12.18 30.54
CA SER A 93 3.35 -11.06 30.66
C SER A 93 3.93 -9.75 30.10
N ILE A 94 5.18 -9.45 30.40
CA ILE A 94 5.92 -8.31 29.83
C ILE A 94 5.96 -8.47 28.31
N MET A 95 6.34 -9.64 27.80
CA MET A 95 6.43 -9.89 26.37
C MET A 95 5.06 -9.84 25.66
N GLU A 96 3.98 -10.22 26.33
CA GLU A 96 2.62 -10.07 25.81
C GLU A 96 2.18 -8.60 25.81
N THR A 97 2.49 -7.85 26.86
CA THR A 97 2.22 -6.41 26.98
C THR A 97 2.98 -5.62 25.90
N LEU A 98 4.25 -5.95 25.68
CA LEU A 98 5.08 -5.40 24.63
C LEU A 98 4.50 -5.68 23.23
N LYS A 99 3.98 -6.89 22.99
CA LYS A 99 3.31 -7.25 21.72
C LYS A 99 1.98 -6.52 21.52
N LYS A 100 1.28 -6.19 22.60
CA LYS A 100 0.02 -5.42 22.58
C LYS A 100 0.22 -3.92 22.45
N ALA A 101 1.45 -3.39 22.55
CA ALA A 101 1.69 -1.95 22.46
C ALA A 101 1.12 -1.29 21.19
N ASN A 102 1.08 -2.00 20.07
CA ASN A 102 0.51 -1.45 18.83
C ASN A 102 -1.01 -1.20 18.92
N SER A 103 -1.73 -1.83 19.86
CA SER A 103 -3.17 -1.59 20.03
C SER A 103 -3.48 -0.24 20.68
N ILE A 104 -2.50 0.42 21.31
CA ILE A 104 -2.66 1.77 21.88
C ILE A 104 -2.29 2.90 20.90
N LEU A 105 -1.84 2.54 19.68
CA LEU A 105 -1.39 3.50 18.67
C LEU A 105 -2.46 4.55 18.31
N PRO A 106 -3.76 4.21 18.14
CA PRO A 106 -4.81 5.21 17.94
C PRO A 106 -4.88 6.28 19.04
N GLN A 107 -4.79 5.85 20.30
CA GLN A 107 -4.84 6.73 21.47
C GLN A 107 -3.61 7.62 21.53
N VAL A 108 -2.44 7.07 21.20
CA VAL A 108 -1.18 7.82 21.16
C VAL A 108 -1.19 8.89 20.07
N VAL A 109 -1.70 8.58 18.88
CA VAL A 109 -1.85 9.59 17.81
C VAL A 109 -2.80 10.70 18.23
N LEU A 110 -3.94 10.37 18.84
CA LEU A 110 -4.89 11.36 19.34
C LEU A 110 -4.27 12.22 20.46
N ALA A 111 -3.64 11.60 21.45
CA ALA A 111 -3.01 12.28 22.57
C ALA A 111 -1.86 13.20 22.10
N SER A 112 -1.03 12.74 21.17
CA SER A 112 0.07 13.53 20.60
C SER A 112 -0.45 14.72 19.82
N THR A 113 -1.55 14.54 19.07
CA THR A 113 -2.21 15.63 18.34
C THR A 113 -2.74 16.69 19.31
N VAL A 114 -3.51 16.27 20.33
CA VAL A 114 -4.07 17.20 21.33
C VAL A 114 -2.95 17.92 22.09
N LEU A 115 -1.91 17.21 22.50
CA LEU A 115 -0.78 17.79 23.21
C LEU A 115 -0.01 18.79 22.34
N ALA A 116 0.21 18.50 21.07
CA ALA A 116 0.86 19.42 20.13
C ALA A 116 0.03 20.69 19.87
N LEU A 117 -1.31 20.59 19.89
CA LEU A 117 -2.21 21.74 19.75
C LEU A 117 -2.30 22.60 21.01
N LEU A 118 -2.39 21.97 22.19
CA LEU A 118 -2.56 22.67 23.47
C LEU A 118 -1.23 23.22 24.03
N TYR A 119 -0.14 22.49 23.83
CA TYR A 119 1.18 22.86 24.34
C TYR A 119 2.28 22.52 23.32
N PRO A 120 2.43 23.31 22.23
CA PRO A 120 3.42 23.07 21.19
C PRO A 120 4.87 22.84 21.67
N PRO A 121 5.37 23.51 22.74
CA PRO A 121 6.72 23.25 23.27
C PRO A 121 7.01 21.78 23.57
N SER A 122 5.99 20.97 23.85
CA SER A 122 6.11 19.50 24.07
C SER A 122 6.81 18.74 22.94
N PHE A 123 6.72 19.21 21.69
CA PHE A 123 7.30 18.52 20.52
C PHE A 123 8.25 19.38 19.66
N THR A 124 8.36 20.69 19.91
CA THR A 124 9.25 21.58 19.13
C THR A 124 10.73 21.22 19.18
N TRP A 125 11.17 20.49 20.22
CA TRP A 125 12.54 19.96 20.31
C TRP A 125 12.83 18.88 19.26
N PHE A 126 11.79 18.19 18.77
CA PHE A 126 11.89 17.10 17.79
C PHE A 126 11.86 17.64 16.35
N THR A 127 12.89 18.42 16.00
CA THR A 127 13.02 19.08 14.69
C THR A 127 13.34 18.11 13.55
N SER A 128 13.54 18.64 12.33
CA SER A 128 14.04 17.90 11.16
C SER A 128 15.28 17.06 11.39
N ARG A 129 16.10 17.43 12.39
CA ARG A 129 17.27 16.66 12.81
C ARG A 129 16.90 15.29 13.38
N TYR A 130 15.75 15.17 14.04
CA TYR A 130 15.34 13.97 14.77
C TYR A 130 14.25 13.19 14.03
N PHE A 131 13.29 13.86 13.38
CA PHE A 131 12.21 13.12 12.71
C PHE A 131 12.67 12.32 11.48
N VAL A 132 13.74 12.75 10.79
CA VAL A 132 14.27 11.98 9.64
C VAL A 132 14.94 10.66 10.08
N PRO A 133 15.83 10.65 11.11
CA PRO A 133 16.30 9.40 11.71
C PRO A 133 15.18 8.54 12.30
N ALA A 134 14.16 9.14 12.92
CA ALA A 134 12.98 8.46 13.43
C ALA A 134 12.18 7.75 12.32
N LEU A 135 11.91 8.47 11.23
CA LEU A 135 11.34 7.87 10.01
C LEU A 135 12.20 6.69 9.54
N GLY A 136 13.53 6.83 9.53
CA GLY A 136 14.45 5.75 9.23
C GLY A 136 14.33 4.56 10.19
N PHE A 137 14.16 4.81 11.49
CA PHE A 137 13.93 3.77 12.50
C PHE A 137 12.62 3.02 12.25
N LEU A 138 11.52 3.71 11.95
CA LEU A 138 10.24 3.09 11.57
C LEU A 138 10.40 2.20 10.33
N MET A 139 11.15 2.67 9.33
CA MET A 139 11.46 1.92 8.12
C MET A 139 12.32 0.66 8.42
N PHE A 140 13.31 0.79 9.29
CA PHE A 140 14.10 -0.33 9.80
C PHE A 140 13.26 -1.36 10.55
N ALA A 141 12.36 -0.91 11.43
CA ALA A 141 11.47 -1.79 12.19
C ALA A 141 10.57 -2.62 11.28
N VAL A 142 10.10 -2.06 10.16
CA VAL A 142 9.40 -2.83 9.12
C VAL A 142 10.30 -3.86 8.45
N GLY A 143 11.56 -3.52 8.15
CA GLY A 143 12.53 -4.48 7.61
C GLY A 143 12.74 -5.68 8.54
N ILE A 144 12.87 -5.45 9.86
CA ILE A 144 12.98 -6.53 10.85
C ILE A 144 11.70 -7.36 10.90
N ASN A 145 10.53 -6.73 10.91
CA ASN A 145 9.24 -7.42 11.02
C ASN A 145 8.76 -8.08 9.72
N SER A 146 9.47 -7.90 8.61
CA SER A 146 9.16 -8.54 7.33
C SER A 146 9.56 -10.02 7.29
N ASN A 147 8.71 -10.86 6.70
CA ASN A 147 8.93 -12.29 6.53
C ASN A 147 8.76 -12.69 5.06
N GLU A 148 9.68 -13.50 4.53
CA GLU A 148 9.64 -14.00 3.15
C GLU A 148 8.31 -14.71 2.83
N LYS A 149 7.72 -15.41 3.82
CA LYS A 149 6.43 -16.09 3.66
C LYS A 149 5.28 -15.14 3.37
N ASP A 150 5.28 -13.97 3.99
CA ASP A 150 4.23 -12.96 3.81
C ASP A 150 4.27 -12.36 2.40
N PHE A 151 5.49 -12.16 1.86
CA PHE A 151 5.69 -11.76 0.47
C PHE A 151 5.17 -12.82 -0.51
N LEU A 152 5.56 -14.08 -0.31
CA LEU A 152 5.13 -15.19 -1.17
C LEU A 152 3.60 -15.36 -1.18
N GLU A 153 2.95 -15.21 -0.02
CA GLU A 153 1.49 -15.31 0.08
C GLU A 153 0.80 -14.10 -0.58
N ALA A 154 1.33 -12.89 -0.40
CA ALA A 154 0.78 -11.69 -1.02
C ALA A 154 0.83 -11.75 -2.56
N PHE A 155 1.91 -12.31 -3.14
CA PHE A 155 2.01 -12.50 -4.59
C PHE A 155 0.95 -13.45 -5.17
N LYS A 156 0.27 -14.26 -4.34
CA LYS A 156 -0.90 -15.05 -4.76
C LYS A 156 -2.16 -14.20 -4.94
N ARG A 157 -2.15 -12.92 -4.52
CA ARG A 157 -3.26 -11.97 -4.63
C ARG A 157 -2.90 -10.79 -5.55
N PRO A 158 -2.48 -11.02 -6.82
CA PRO A 158 -1.96 -9.97 -7.70
C PRO A 158 -2.99 -8.88 -8.03
N LYS A 159 -4.29 -9.23 -8.05
CA LYS A 159 -5.37 -8.25 -8.26
C LYS A 159 -5.41 -7.19 -7.16
N ALA A 160 -5.20 -7.59 -5.90
CA ALA A 160 -5.19 -6.66 -4.78
C ALA A 160 -3.98 -5.72 -4.85
N ILE A 161 -2.80 -6.26 -5.15
CA ILE A 161 -1.57 -5.48 -5.35
C ILE A 161 -1.76 -4.46 -6.47
N LEU A 162 -2.30 -4.88 -7.62
CA LEU A 162 -2.54 -3.98 -8.75
C LEU A 162 -3.50 -2.83 -8.38
N LEU A 163 -4.61 -3.14 -7.70
CA LEU A 163 -5.53 -2.10 -7.23
C LEU A 163 -4.88 -1.17 -6.20
N GLY A 164 -4.03 -1.69 -5.31
CA GLY A 164 -3.23 -0.88 -4.40
C GLY A 164 -2.34 0.11 -5.15
N TYR A 165 -1.65 -0.32 -6.22
CA TYR A 165 -0.86 0.56 -7.08
C TYR A 165 -1.70 1.59 -7.83
N ILE A 166 -2.86 1.21 -8.36
CA ILE A 166 -3.80 2.13 -9.01
C ILE A 166 -4.29 3.18 -7.99
N GLY A 167 -4.64 2.77 -6.78
CA GLY A 167 -4.99 3.69 -5.69
C GLY A 167 -3.84 4.66 -5.38
N GLN A 168 -2.65 4.11 -5.13
CA GLN A 168 -1.50 4.85 -4.63
C GLN A 168 -0.85 5.79 -5.64
N TYR A 169 -0.65 5.35 -6.89
CA TYR A 169 0.16 6.07 -7.88
C TYR A 169 -0.60 6.53 -9.12
N LEU A 170 -1.91 6.29 -9.17
CA LEU A 170 -2.76 6.87 -10.22
C LEU A 170 -3.86 7.74 -9.61
N ILE A 171 -4.79 7.15 -8.86
CA ILE A 171 -5.95 7.86 -8.31
C ILE A 171 -5.50 8.98 -7.39
N LYS A 172 -4.58 8.68 -6.47
CA LYS A 172 -4.17 9.62 -5.45
C LYS A 172 -3.38 10.82 -6.01
N PRO A 173 -2.41 10.66 -6.93
CA PRO A 173 -1.81 11.78 -7.65
C PRO A 173 -2.83 12.66 -8.38
N ILE A 174 -3.82 12.05 -9.04
CA ILE A 174 -4.93 12.79 -9.69
C ILE A 174 -5.71 13.62 -8.66
N LEU A 175 -6.08 13.01 -7.52
CA LEU A 175 -6.74 13.73 -6.43
C LEU A 175 -5.85 14.88 -5.90
N GLY A 176 -4.56 14.64 -5.67
CA GLY A 176 -3.64 15.67 -5.20
C GLY A 176 -3.46 16.82 -6.19
N PHE A 177 -3.50 16.52 -7.50
CA PHE A 177 -3.53 17.56 -8.54
C PHE A 177 -4.81 18.40 -8.46
N ILE A 178 -5.98 17.76 -8.36
CA ILE A 178 -7.28 18.43 -8.24
C ILE A 178 -7.32 19.32 -7.00
N PHE A 179 -6.97 18.77 -5.83
CA PHE A 179 -6.98 19.53 -4.57
C PHE A 179 -5.87 20.59 -4.50
N GLY A 180 -4.71 20.33 -5.10
CA GLY A 180 -3.63 21.30 -5.23
C GLY A 180 -3.97 22.47 -6.15
N LEU A 181 -4.72 22.23 -7.24
CA LEU A 181 -5.29 23.28 -8.07
C LEU A 181 -6.41 24.04 -7.34
N ALA A 182 -7.31 23.33 -6.66
CA ALA A 182 -8.35 23.95 -5.86
C ALA A 182 -7.77 24.89 -4.79
N ALA A 183 -6.67 24.48 -4.15
CA ALA A 183 -5.96 25.31 -3.18
C ALA A 183 -5.58 26.68 -3.76
N VAL A 184 -5.00 26.70 -4.96
CA VAL A 184 -4.49 27.93 -5.58
C VAL A 184 -5.62 28.72 -6.25
N SER A 185 -6.51 28.05 -6.99
CA SER A 185 -7.50 28.71 -7.85
C SER A 185 -8.80 29.04 -7.14
N LEU A 186 -9.23 28.24 -6.16
CA LEU A 186 -10.51 28.46 -5.45
C LEU A 186 -10.28 29.11 -4.09
N PHE A 187 -9.28 28.65 -3.35
CA PHE A 187 -8.98 29.16 -2.00
C PHE A 187 -7.90 30.24 -1.99
N GLN A 188 -7.35 30.61 -3.16
CA GLN A 188 -6.34 31.65 -3.33
C GLN A 188 -5.10 31.45 -2.42
N LEU A 189 -4.77 30.19 -2.12
CA LEU A 189 -3.62 29.84 -1.30
C LEU A 189 -2.32 29.98 -2.10
N PRO A 190 -1.18 30.28 -1.42
CA PRO A 190 0.10 30.34 -2.09
C PRO A 190 0.42 29.07 -2.88
N THR A 191 1.00 29.22 -4.07
CA THR A 191 1.42 28.10 -4.94
C THR A 191 2.22 27.00 -4.19
N PRO A 192 3.14 27.34 -3.27
CA PRO A 192 3.82 26.37 -2.40
C PRO A 192 2.89 25.43 -1.61
N ILE A 193 1.73 25.92 -1.14
CA ILE A 193 0.74 25.10 -0.43
C ILE A 193 0.11 24.09 -1.38
N GLY A 194 -0.28 24.52 -2.59
CA GLY A 194 -0.78 23.61 -3.61
C GLY A 194 0.24 22.54 -4.00
N ALA A 195 1.51 22.93 -4.14
CA ALA A 195 2.62 22.00 -4.37
C ALA A 195 2.82 21.01 -3.22
N GLY A 196 2.67 21.44 -1.96
CA GLY A 196 2.72 20.55 -0.81
C GLY A 196 1.61 19.49 -0.83
N ILE A 197 0.39 19.84 -1.24
CA ILE A 197 -0.71 18.88 -1.41
C ILE A 197 -0.41 17.87 -2.54
N MET A 198 0.17 18.33 -3.66
CA MET A 198 0.59 17.46 -4.75
C MET A 198 1.75 16.55 -4.33
N LEU A 199 2.71 17.05 -3.55
CA LEU A 199 3.82 16.23 -3.05
C LEU A 199 3.32 15.14 -2.10
N VAL A 200 2.36 15.49 -1.23
CA VAL A 200 1.63 14.54 -0.37
C VAL A 200 1.05 13.41 -1.21
N SER A 201 0.44 13.66 -2.37
CA SER A 201 -0.17 12.58 -3.15
C SER A 201 0.82 11.68 -3.90
N CYS A 202 2.08 12.08 -4.05
CA CYS A 202 3.11 11.36 -4.82
C CYS A 202 3.90 10.33 -4.02
N VAL A 203 3.88 10.38 -2.68
CA VAL A 203 4.66 9.46 -1.82
C VAL A 203 4.03 8.07 -1.72
N SER A 204 4.74 7.09 -1.16
CA SER A 204 4.23 5.73 -0.93
C SER A 204 3.15 5.64 0.17
N GLY A 205 2.59 4.43 0.34
CA GLY A 205 1.68 4.10 1.45
C GLY A 205 2.32 4.30 2.83
N ALA A 206 1.49 4.46 3.87
CA ALA A 206 1.97 4.60 5.25
C ALA A 206 2.09 3.25 5.93
N GLN A 207 3.07 3.08 6.82
CA GLN A 207 3.05 1.92 7.73
C GLN A 207 1.81 1.88 8.64
N LEU A 208 1.17 3.03 8.87
CA LEU A 208 -0.06 3.14 9.63
C LEU A 208 -1.24 2.38 8.99
N SER A 209 -1.27 2.18 7.66
CA SER A 209 -2.30 1.34 7.02
C SER A 209 -2.17 -0.13 7.42
N ASN A 210 -0.94 -0.62 7.61
CA ASN A 210 -0.68 -1.98 8.10
C ASN A 210 -1.28 -2.17 9.50
N TYR A 211 -1.14 -1.17 10.37
CA TYR A 211 -1.73 -1.18 11.71
C TYR A 211 -3.26 -1.11 11.66
N ALA A 212 -3.83 -0.21 10.85
CA ALA A 212 -5.28 -0.11 10.68
C ALA A 212 -5.87 -1.45 10.17
N THR A 213 -5.22 -2.07 9.18
CA THR A 213 -5.59 -3.39 8.66
C THR A 213 -5.43 -4.48 9.72
N PHE A 214 -4.36 -4.48 10.51
CA PHE A 214 -4.17 -5.44 11.60
C PHE A 214 -5.28 -5.34 12.65
N LEU A 215 -5.76 -4.13 12.96
CA LEU A 215 -6.82 -3.91 13.96
C LEU A 215 -8.23 -4.29 13.45
N THR A 216 -8.49 -4.22 12.14
CA THR A 216 -9.80 -4.58 11.57
C THR A 216 -9.84 -5.99 11.01
N ASP A 217 -8.80 -6.39 10.29
CA ASP A 217 -8.72 -7.57 9.45
C ASP A 217 -7.32 -8.23 9.57
N PRO A 218 -6.97 -8.84 10.73
CA PRO A 218 -5.64 -9.39 10.97
C PRO A 218 -5.14 -10.36 9.89
N ALA A 219 -6.04 -11.11 9.25
CA ALA A 219 -5.72 -12.06 8.18
C ALA A 219 -5.20 -11.37 6.89
N LEU A 220 -5.50 -10.08 6.68
CA LEU A 220 -5.04 -9.30 5.53
C LEU A 220 -3.85 -8.38 5.86
N ALA A 221 -3.40 -8.30 7.12
CA ALA A 221 -2.26 -7.48 7.50
C ALA A 221 -0.96 -7.81 6.73
N PRO A 222 -0.61 -9.08 6.45
CA PRO A 222 0.55 -9.40 5.61
C PRO A 222 0.46 -8.81 4.20
N LEU A 223 -0.74 -8.82 3.60
CA LEU A 223 -0.97 -8.26 2.27
C LEU A 223 -0.78 -6.73 2.27
N SER A 224 -1.28 -6.03 3.30
CA SER A 224 -1.07 -4.59 3.52
C SER A 224 0.42 -4.26 3.64
N ILE A 225 1.16 -5.00 4.48
CA ILE A 225 2.61 -4.84 4.64
C ILE A 225 3.34 -4.98 3.30
N VAL A 226 2.97 -5.96 2.48
CA VAL A 226 3.59 -6.17 1.17
C VAL A 226 3.24 -5.07 0.19
N MET A 227 1.98 -4.62 0.13
CA MET A 227 1.58 -3.50 -0.73
C MET A 227 2.31 -2.20 -0.35
N THR A 228 2.38 -1.89 0.94
CA THR A 228 3.15 -0.75 1.46
C THR A 228 4.63 -0.91 1.17
N SER A 229 5.22 -2.10 1.31
CA SER A 229 6.64 -2.35 1.01
C SER A 229 6.95 -2.19 -0.48
N LEU A 230 6.10 -2.74 -1.36
CA LEU A 230 6.25 -2.62 -2.80
C LEU A 230 6.08 -1.17 -3.26
N SER A 231 5.07 -0.46 -2.75
CA SER A 231 4.90 0.96 -3.06
C SER A 231 6.10 1.77 -2.55
N THR A 232 6.60 1.49 -1.37
CA THR A 232 7.78 2.15 -0.80
C THR A 232 9.05 1.91 -1.63
N ALA A 233 9.27 0.69 -2.12
CA ALA A 233 10.39 0.39 -3.02
C ALA A 233 10.27 1.16 -4.35
N THR A 234 9.07 1.21 -4.93
CA THR A 234 8.85 1.93 -6.20
C THR A 234 8.84 3.45 -6.04
N ALA A 235 8.55 3.98 -4.84
CA ALA A 235 8.56 5.42 -4.55
C ALA A 235 9.90 6.09 -4.85
N VAL A 236 11.01 5.34 -4.74
CA VAL A 236 12.36 5.84 -5.08
C VAL A 236 12.36 6.54 -6.44
N LEU A 237 11.68 5.95 -7.43
CA LEU A 237 11.56 6.50 -8.77
C LEU A 237 10.23 7.22 -8.96
N VAL A 238 9.13 6.63 -8.50
CA VAL A 238 7.79 7.14 -8.80
C VAL A 238 7.53 8.49 -8.12
N THR A 239 7.95 8.68 -6.86
CA THR A 239 7.68 9.92 -6.13
C THR A 239 8.40 11.13 -6.75
N PRO A 240 9.71 11.10 -7.06
CA PRO A 240 10.37 12.22 -7.73
C PRO A 240 9.80 12.50 -9.13
N MET A 241 9.44 11.45 -9.88
CA MET A 241 8.86 11.60 -11.23
C MET A 241 7.46 12.23 -11.20
N LEU A 242 6.58 11.76 -10.30
CA LEU A 242 5.26 12.35 -10.13
C LEU A 242 5.34 13.77 -9.55
N SER A 243 6.30 14.03 -8.65
CA SER A 243 6.54 15.39 -8.13
C SER A 243 6.99 16.32 -9.25
N LEU A 244 7.90 15.89 -10.11
CA LEU A 244 8.30 16.66 -11.30
C LEU A 244 7.11 16.91 -12.22
N LEU A 245 6.28 15.90 -12.46
CA LEU A 245 5.10 16.01 -13.33
C LEU A 245 4.05 17.00 -12.79
N LEU A 246 3.72 16.93 -11.50
CA LEU A 246 2.65 17.73 -10.90
C LEU A 246 3.13 19.13 -10.47
N ILE A 247 4.37 19.25 -10.03
CA ILE A 247 4.91 20.46 -9.37
C ILE A 247 5.95 21.17 -10.23
N GLY A 248 6.69 20.45 -11.09
CA GLY A 248 7.90 20.94 -11.77
C GLY A 248 7.72 22.13 -12.70
N LYS A 249 6.49 22.43 -13.13
CA LYS A 249 6.17 23.67 -13.87
C LYS A 249 6.03 24.90 -12.97
N LYS A 250 5.80 24.70 -11.67
CA LYS A 250 5.52 25.75 -10.68
C LYS A 250 6.69 25.99 -9.71
N LEU A 251 7.39 24.93 -9.31
CA LEU A 251 8.54 25.00 -8.40
C LEU A 251 9.66 24.09 -8.91
N PRO A 252 10.94 24.44 -8.69
CA PRO A 252 12.05 23.56 -9.06
C PRO A 252 12.00 22.27 -8.24
N VAL A 253 12.09 21.12 -8.92
CA VAL A 253 12.09 19.79 -8.31
C VAL A 253 13.43 19.10 -8.56
N ASP A 254 14.21 18.89 -7.49
CA ASP A 254 15.47 18.15 -7.56
C ASP A 254 15.23 16.64 -7.56
N VAL A 255 14.97 16.08 -8.74
CA VAL A 255 14.73 14.63 -8.92
C VAL A 255 15.88 13.80 -8.36
N LYS A 256 17.13 14.13 -8.70
CA LYS A 256 18.30 13.31 -8.32
C LYS A 256 18.50 13.34 -6.81
N GLY A 257 18.37 14.51 -6.20
CA GLY A 257 18.40 14.67 -4.76
C GLY A 257 17.28 13.90 -4.06
N MET A 258 16.05 13.99 -4.56
CA MET A 258 14.91 13.25 -3.99
C MET A 258 15.12 11.73 -4.07
N ILE A 259 15.57 11.19 -5.22
CA ILE A 259 15.93 9.76 -5.35
C ILE A 259 16.96 9.36 -4.29
N SER A 260 18.06 10.12 -4.19
CA SER A 260 19.13 9.87 -3.22
C SER A 260 18.62 9.91 -1.77
N SER A 261 17.75 10.88 -1.47
CA SER A 261 17.18 11.02 -0.13
C SER A 261 16.22 9.89 0.21
N ILE A 262 15.37 9.44 -0.72
CA ILE A 262 14.48 8.29 -0.49
C ILE A 262 15.32 7.02 -0.30
N LEU A 263 16.37 6.82 -1.10
CA LEU A 263 17.29 5.70 -0.91
C LEU A 263 17.91 5.70 0.50
N GLN A 264 18.35 6.86 1.00
CA GLN A 264 18.99 6.97 2.31
C GLN A 264 18.01 6.88 3.48
N VAL A 265 16.87 7.57 3.41
CA VAL A 265 15.93 7.70 4.53
C VAL A 265 15.01 6.49 4.63
N VAL A 266 14.75 5.80 3.52
CA VAL A 266 13.73 4.76 3.44
C VAL A 266 14.33 3.41 3.06
N ILE A 267 15.01 3.32 1.91
CA ILE A 267 15.47 2.01 1.40
C ILE A 267 16.62 1.45 2.22
N ALA A 268 17.62 2.26 2.57
CA ALA A 268 18.77 1.81 3.33
C ALA A 268 18.38 1.25 4.71
N PRO A 269 17.51 1.90 5.51
CA PRO A 269 17.03 1.33 6.76
C PRO A 269 16.22 0.05 6.59
N ILE A 270 15.33 -0.05 5.58
CA ILE A 270 14.58 -1.29 5.29
C ILE A 270 15.55 -2.42 4.94
N ALA A 271 16.48 -2.16 4.04
CA ALA A 271 17.48 -3.14 3.62
C ALA A 271 18.35 -3.60 4.80
N ALA A 272 18.77 -2.67 5.68
CA ALA A 272 19.50 -2.99 6.91
C ALA A 272 18.68 -3.87 7.86
N GLY A 273 17.39 -3.57 8.04
CA GLY A 273 16.49 -4.40 8.84
C GLY A 273 16.30 -5.80 8.27
N LEU A 274 16.07 -5.92 6.96
CA LEU A 274 15.96 -7.21 6.27
C LEU A 274 17.27 -8.01 6.37
N LEU A 275 18.41 -7.36 6.18
CA LEU A 275 19.72 -8.00 6.25
C LEU A 275 20.04 -8.49 7.67
N LEU A 276 19.73 -7.69 8.70
CA LEU A 276 19.90 -8.11 10.09
C LEU A 276 18.98 -9.29 10.43
N ASN A 277 17.74 -9.28 9.93
CA ASN A 277 16.80 -10.39 10.10
C ASN A 277 17.34 -11.69 9.47
N LYS A 278 17.93 -11.59 8.28
CA LYS A 278 18.46 -12.74 7.53
C LYS A 278 19.79 -13.26 8.09
N LEU A 279 20.75 -12.37 8.37
CA LEU A 279 22.11 -12.76 8.78
C LEU A 279 22.22 -13.04 10.28
N PHE A 280 21.45 -12.33 11.11
CA PHE A 280 21.55 -12.42 12.57
C PHE A 280 20.16 -12.60 13.22
N PRO A 281 19.45 -13.72 12.95
CA PRO A 281 18.09 -13.94 13.43
C PRO A 281 17.99 -13.97 14.97
N LYS A 282 19.06 -14.38 15.68
CA LYS A 282 19.11 -14.33 17.15
C LYS A 282 19.01 -12.90 17.67
N VAL A 283 19.75 -11.96 17.06
CA VAL A 283 19.70 -10.53 17.42
C VAL A 283 18.34 -9.96 17.07
N SER A 284 17.85 -10.25 15.87
CA SER A 284 16.53 -9.79 15.41
C SER A 284 15.41 -10.27 16.33
N ASN A 285 15.44 -11.53 16.77
CA ASN A 285 14.46 -12.07 17.71
C ASN A 285 14.57 -11.48 19.11
N ALA A 286 15.76 -11.05 19.54
CA ALA A 286 15.95 -10.35 20.81
C ALA A 286 15.39 -8.92 20.78
N ILE A 287 15.49 -8.20 19.65
CA ILE A 287 14.99 -6.81 19.54
C ILE A 287 13.49 -6.72 19.22
N ARG A 288 12.93 -7.73 18.53
CA ARG A 288 11.51 -7.77 18.10
C ARG A 288 10.48 -7.40 19.18
N PRO A 289 10.59 -7.88 20.44
CA PRO A 289 9.65 -7.52 21.48
C PRO A 289 9.63 -6.01 21.80
N PHE A 290 10.74 -5.31 21.61
CA PHE A 290 10.87 -3.89 21.94
C PHE A 290 10.40 -2.97 20.81
N LEU A 291 10.45 -3.45 19.55
CA LEU A 291 10.08 -2.65 18.37
C LEU A 291 8.68 -2.03 18.46
N PRO A 292 7.60 -2.74 18.86
CA PRO A 292 6.27 -2.14 19.00
C PRO A 292 6.24 -0.90 19.91
N VAL A 293 6.86 -0.98 21.09
CA VAL A 293 6.86 0.15 22.05
C VAL A 293 7.65 1.33 21.50
N LEU A 294 8.84 1.07 20.95
CA LEU A 294 9.67 2.11 20.36
C LEU A 294 8.98 2.76 19.16
N SER A 295 8.34 1.97 18.28
CA SER A 295 7.58 2.49 17.14
C SER A 295 6.37 3.32 17.57
N VAL A 296 5.70 2.99 18.67
CA VAL A 296 4.60 3.79 19.23
C VAL A 296 5.12 5.15 19.74
N LEU A 297 6.22 5.16 20.49
CA LEU A 297 6.85 6.41 20.97
C LEU A 297 7.36 7.27 19.81
N ASP A 298 7.98 6.65 18.83
CA ASP A 298 8.49 7.33 17.66
C ASP A 298 7.36 7.89 16.79
N THR A 299 6.25 7.15 16.65
CA THR A 299 5.03 7.65 16.01
C THR A 299 4.44 8.83 16.76
N ALA A 300 4.44 8.82 18.10
CA ALA A 300 3.98 9.95 18.90
C ALA A 300 4.73 11.23 18.54
N CYS A 301 6.07 11.15 18.49
CA CYS A 301 6.93 12.26 18.12
C CYS A 301 6.73 12.69 16.66
N CYS A 302 6.66 11.73 15.75
CA CYS A 302 6.47 11.99 14.33
C CYS A 302 5.09 12.57 13.98
N VAL A 303 4.04 12.29 14.77
CA VAL A 303 2.73 12.93 14.59
C VAL A 303 2.70 14.32 15.24
N GLY A 304 3.20 14.43 16.47
CA GLY A 304 3.15 15.67 17.23
C GLY A 304 4.07 16.77 16.70
N ALA A 305 5.30 16.43 16.30
CA ALA A 305 6.31 17.42 15.96
C ALA A 305 6.02 18.21 14.68
N PRO A 306 5.61 17.62 13.55
CA PRO A 306 5.22 18.39 12.38
C PRO A 306 4.11 19.39 12.68
N LEU A 307 3.12 19.00 13.49
CA LEU A 307 2.02 19.86 13.89
C LEU A 307 2.50 21.00 14.79
N ALA A 308 3.30 20.69 15.81
CA ALA A 308 3.84 21.68 16.75
C ALA A 308 4.78 22.68 16.08
N LEU A 309 5.66 22.22 15.18
CA LEU A 309 6.61 23.07 14.45
C LEU A 309 5.91 24.02 13.46
N ASN A 310 4.74 23.64 12.95
CA ASN A 310 3.98 24.43 11.99
C ASN A 310 2.72 25.08 12.59
N ILE A 311 2.61 25.11 13.93
CA ILE A 311 1.36 25.49 14.60
C ILE A 311 0.91 26.92 14.23
N SER A 312 1.83 27.86 14.10
CA SER A 312 1.54 29.24 13.70
C SER A 312 0.91 29.32 12.31
N SER A 313 1.38 28.48 11.39
CA SER A 313 0.82 28.39 10.03
C SER A 313 -0.51 27.63 10.02
N VAL A 314 -0.66 26.60 10.85
CA VAL A 314 -1.90 25.83 11.00
C VAL A 314 -3.02 26.67 11.63
N MET A 315 -2.69 27.54 12.56
CA MET A 315 -3.63 28.46 13.23
C MET A 315 -3.80 29.79 12.49
N SER A 316 -3.16 29.96 11.34
CA SER A 316 -3.31 31.14 10.50
C SER A 316 -4.71 31.18 9.85
N PRO A 317 -5.16 32.34 9.32
CA PRO A 317 -6.44 32.44 8.59
C PRO A 317 -6.55 31.44 7.41
N PHE A 318 -5.43 31.11 6.77
CA PHE A 318 -5.37 30.14 5.68
C PHE A 318 -5.30 28.69 6.17
N GLY A 319 -4.89 28.46 7.42
CA GLY A 319 -4.70 27.14 8.00
C GLY A 319 -5.97 26.29 8.01
N ALA A 320 -7.13 26.92 8.25
CA ALA A 320 -8.44 26.26 8.17
C ALA A 320 -8.73 25.75 6.74
N ALA A 321 -8.42 26.53 5.70
CA ALA A 321 -8.58 26.13 4.31
C ALA A 321 -7.64 24.97 3.94
N ILE A 322 -6.38 25.01 4.40
CA ILE A 322 -5.42 23.92 4.18
C ILE A 322 -5.90 22.64 4.86
N LEU A 323 -6.32 22.72 6.13
CA LEU A 323 -6.86 21.60 6.89
C LEU A 323 -8.06 20.98 6.19
N LEU A 324 -8.99 21.81 5.71
CA LEU A 324 -10.14 21.38 4.94
C LEU A 324 -9.72 20.62 3.68
N LEU A 325 -8.88 21.22 2.84
CA LEU A 325 -8.44 20.63 1.57
C LEU A 325 -7.72 19.29 1.78
N VAL A 326 -6.82 19.23 2.76
CA VAL A 326 -6.10 17.99 3.10
C VAL A 326 -7.06 16.92 3.64
N THR A 327 -8.05 17.31 4.45
CA THR A 327 -9.09 16.39 4.96
C THR A 327 -9.93 15.82 3.83
N LEU A 328 -10.39 16.68 2.91
CA LEU A 328 -11.16 16.24 1.74
C LEU A 328 -10.32 15.35 0.81
N PHE A 329 -9.05 15.70 0.59
CA PHE A 329 -8.12 14.88 -0.19
C PHE A 329 -8.01 13.45 0.37
N HIS A 330 -7.74 13.32 1.68
CA HIS A 330 -7.68 12.00 2.31
C HIS A 330 -9.02 11.29 2.29
N LEU A 331 -10.13 12.00 2.55
CA LEU A 331 -11.47 11.42 2.52
C LEU A 331 -11.78 10.83 1.15
N SER A 332 -11.52 11.59 0.08
CA SER A 332 -11.65 11.14 -1.30
C SER A 332 -10.76 9.93 -1.57
N ALA A 333 -9.53 9.89 -1.06
CA ALA A 333 -8.62 8.76 -1.22
C ALA A 333 -9.12 7.49 -0.50
N PHE A 334 -9.59 7.59 0.75
CA PHE A 334 -10.20 6.47 1.49
C PHE A 334 -11.43 5.92 0.74
N LEU A 335 -12.33 6.81 0.30
CA LEU A 335 -13.54 6.43 -0.42
C LEU A 335 -13.20 5.79 -1.77
N ALA A 336 -12.28 6.39 -2.54
CA ALA A 336 -11.86 5.85 -3.82
C ALA A 336 -11.27 4.45 -3.68
N GLY A 337 -10.38 4.23 -2.70
CA GLY A 337 -9.82 2.90 -2.41
C GLY A 337 -10.90 1.88 -2.03
N TYR A 338 -11.87 2.29 -1.20
CA TYR A 338 -12.97 1.41 -0.77
C TYR A 338 -13.90 1.01 -1.93
N PHE A 339 -14.31 1.97 -2.76
CA PHE A 339 -15.25 1.74 -3.85
C PHE A 339 -14.60 1.05 -5.05
N LEU A 340 -13.36 1.42 -5.41
CA LEU A 340 -12.58 0.74 -6.45
C LEU A 340 -12.41 -0.73 -6.11
N THR A 341 -12.07 -1.03 -4.86
CA THR A 341 -11.93 -2.42 -4.41
C THR A 341 -13.26 -3.14 -4.41
N GLY A 342 -14.33 -2.44 -4.04
CA GLY A 342 -15.69 -2.98 -4.02
C GLY A 342 -16.27 -3.33 -5.38
N SER A 343 -15.81 -2.68 -6.46
CA SER A 343 -16.23 -3.03 -7.81
C SER A 343 -15.56 -4.32 -8.30
N VAL A 344 -14.33 -4.60 -7.85
CA VAL A 344 -13.56 -5.78 -8.29
C VAL A 344 -13.77 -7.00 -7.39
N PHE A 345 -13.85 -6.80 -6.07
CA PHE A 345 -13.92 -7.87 -5.07
C PHE A 345 -15.33 -8.07 -4.48
N ARG A 346 -16.38 -7.57 -5.14
CA ARG A 346 -17.77 -7.63 -4.66
C ARG A 346 -18.22 -9.03 -4.23
N ASN A 347 -17.82 -10.05 -4.98
CA ASN A 347 -18.25 -11.44 -4.79
C ASN A 347 -17.20 -12.30 -4.08
N ALA A 348 -16.08 -11.71 -3.65
CA ALA A 348 -15.04 -12.45 -2.94
C ALA A 348 -15.47 -12.72 -1.49
N PRO A 349 -15.17 -13.91 -0.91
CA PRO A 349 -15.52 -14.24 0.48
C PRO A 349 -14.99 -13.22 1.49
N ASP A 350 -13.82 -12.62 1.21
CA ASP A 350 -13.16 -11.59 2.00
C ASP A 350 -13.31 -10.19 1.40
N GLY A 351 -14.27 -9.98 0.49
CA GLY A 351 -14.44 -8.73 -0.26
C GLY A 351 -14.53 -7.50 0.64
N LYS A 352 -15.28 -7.55 1.75
CA LYS A 352 -15.40 -6.44 2.70
C LYS A 352 -14.10 -6.13 3.44
N ALA A 353 -13.36 -7.16 3.83
CA ALA A 353 -12.05 -7.02 4.45
C ALA A 353 -11.04 -6.42 3.45
N MET A 354 -11.09 -6.85 2.20
CA MET A 354 -10.29 -6.31 1.11
C MET A 354 -10.60 -4.83 0.87
N GLN A 355 -11.88 -4.46 0.82
CA GLN A 355 -12.31 -3.06 0.66
C GLN A 355 -11.75 -2.15 1.76
N ARG A 356 -11.80 -2.58 3.03
CA ARG A 356 -11.22 -1.83 4.15
C ARG A 356 -9.70 -1.73 4.02
N THR A 357 -9.03 -2.84 3.75
CA THR A 357 -7.57 -2.90 3.60
C THR A 357 -7.09 -1.92 2.52
N LEU A 358 -7.67 -1.96 1.32
CA LEU A 358 -7.25 -1.07 0.23
C LEU A 358 -7.73 0.37 0.41
N SER A 359 -8.80 0.60 1.18
CA SER A 359 -9.18 1.94 1.66
C SER A 359 -8.08 2.52 2.55
N TYR A 360 -7.54 1.74 3.50
CA TYR A 360 -6.42 2.18 4.34
C TYR A 360 -5.15 2.42 3.52
N GLU A 361 -4.77 1.51 2.62
CA GLU A 361 -3.60 1.69 1.75
C GLU A 361 -3.72 2.95 0.88
N THR A 362 -4.91 3.23 0.32
CA THR A 362 -5.10 4.40 -0.54
C THR A 362 -5.20 5.69 0.27
N GLY A 363 -5.89 5.66 1.41
CA GLY A 363 -6.16 6.84 2.24
C GLY A 363 -4.97 7.28 3.10
N MET A 364 -4.14 6.35 3.55
CA MET A 364 -2.97 6.61 4.39
C MET A 364 -1.69 6.59 3.55
N GLN A 365 -0.77 7.51 3.79
CA GLN A 365 0.48 7.66 3.02
C GLN A 365 1.65 8.01 3.93
N SER A 366 2.87 7.88 3.44
CA SER A 366 4.04 8.35 4.16
C SER A 366 4.15 9.89 4.12
N SER A 367 3.24 10.60 4.78
CA SER A 367 3.25 12.07 4.84
C SER A 367 4.50 12.63 5.54
N LEU A 368 5.15 11.84 6.39
CA LEU A 368 6.47 12.13 6.93
C LEU A 368 7.56 12.13 5.86
N LEU A 369 7.49 11.21 4.89
CA LEU A 369 8.39 11.24 3.74
C LEU A 369 8.13 12.49 2.90
N ALA A 370 6.85 12.85 2.67
CA ALA A 370 6.51 14.09 1.97
C ALA A 370 7.07 15.32 2.69
N LEU A 371 6.99 15.37 4.03
CA LEU A 371 7.55 16.44 4.85
C LEU A 371 9.09 16.47 4.79
N ALA A 372 9.75 15.31 4.85
CA ALA A 372 11.20 15.21 4.72
C ALA A 372 11.69 15.71 3.36
N LEU A 373 10.95 15.41 2.29
CA LEU A 373 11.26 15.90 0.95
C LEU A 373 10.97 17.39 0.80
N ALA A 374 9.83 17.86 1.33
CA ALA A 374 9.46 19.27 1.33
C ALA A 374 10.53 20.14 2.00
N THR A 375 10.91 19.77 3.23
CA THR A 375 11.88 20.54 4.05
C THR A 375 13.31 20.50 3.51
N LYS A 376 13.67 19.50 2.69
CA LYS A 376 15.02 19.33 2.16
C LYS A 376 15.21 19.91 0.76
N PHE A 377 14.20 19.79 -0.11
CA PHE A 377 14.35 20.08 -1.54
C PHE A 377 13.58 21.31 -2.03
N PHE A 378 12.63 21.81 -1.25
CA PHE A 378 11.89 23.02 -1.61
C PHE A 378 12.37 24.19 -0.75
N GLN A 379 12.69 25.30 -1.41
CA GLN A 379 13.19 26.52 -0.74
C GLN A 379 12.11 27.17 0.13
N ASP A 380 10.85 27.09 -0.31
CA ASP A 380 9.73 27.68 0.41
C ASP A 380 9.22 26.71 1.49
N PRO A 381 9.31 27.08 2.79
CA PRO A 381 8.88 26.22 3.89
C PRO A 381 7.37 25.94 3.87
N LEU A 382 6.57 26.74 3.17
CA LEU A 382 5.12 26.52 3.05
C LEU A 382 4.80 25.18 2.37
N VAL A 383 5.68 24.65 1.51
CA VAL A 383 5.51 23.31 0.91
C VAL A 383 5.42 22.22 1.98
N GLY A 384 6.02 22.43 3.16
CA GLY A 384 5.99 21.49 4.28
C GLY A 384 4.70 21.48 5.11
N ILE A 385 3.85 22.52 4.99
CA ILE A 385 2.64 22.63 5.83
C ILE A 385 1.60 21.54 5.48
N PRO A 386 1.22 21.31 4.20
CA PRO A 386 0.26 20.25 3.89
C PRO A 386 0.73 18.85 4.30
N PRO A 387 2.00 18.42 4.09
CA PRO A 387 2.53 17.19 4.65
C PRO A 387 2.42 17.07 6.18
N ALA A 388 2.68 18.16 6.91
CA ALA A 388 2.58 18.18 8.37
C ALA A 388 1.13 17.96 8.83
N ILE A 389 0.17 18.69 8.24
CA ILE A 389 -1.26 18.53 8.53
C ILE A 389 -1.75 17.13 8.11
N SER A 390 -1.33 16.68 6.93
CA SER A 390 -1.68 15.37 6.37
C SER A 390 -1.29 14.22 7.30
N THR A 391 -0.12 14.30 7.94
CA THR A 391 0.37 13.29 8.89
C THR A 391 -0.64 13.06 10.03
N VAL A 392 -1.25 14.12 10.55
CA VAL A 392 -2.26 14.04 11.61
C VAL A 392 -3.60 13.56 11.07
N VAL A 393 -4.09 14.23 10.02
CA VAL A 393 -5.41 14.01 9.43
C VAL A 393 -5.58 12.56 8.95
N MET A 394 -4.65 12.04 8.16
CA MET A 394 -4.74 10.68 7.63
C MET A 394 -4.74 9.63 8.75
N SER A 395 -3.99 9.90 9.83
CA SER A 395 -3.83 8.98 10.96
C SER A 395 -5.10 8.93 11.79
N LEU A 396 -5.67 10.09 12.14
CA LEU A 396 -6.94 10.17 12.87
C LEU A 396 -8.10 9.57 12.06
N MET A 397 -8.17 9.85 10.76
CA MET A 397 -9.20 9.29 9.88
C MET A 397 -9.09 7.76 9.78
N GLY A 398 -7.88 7.23 9.50
CA GLY A 398 -7.64 5.80 9.39
C GLY A 398 -8.00 5.05 10.67
N PHE A 399 -7.58 5.56 11.84
CA PHE A 399 -7.88 4.92 13.11
C PHE A 399 -9.34 5.06 13.56
N THR A 400 -10.01 6.15 13.21
CA THR A 400 -11.46 6.30 13.43
C THR A 400 -12.25 5.27 12.61
N LEU A 401 -11.90 5.11 11.33
CA LEU A 401 -12.48 4.09 10.45
C LEU A 401 -12.20 2.67 10.95
N SER A 402 -10.99 2.43 11.47
CA SER A 402 -10.60 1.15 12.06
C SER A 402 -11.49 0.79 13.26
N ARG A 403 -11.66 1.72 14.20
CA ARG A 403 -12.51 1.51 15.39
C ARG A 403 -13.98 1.25 15.04
N SER A 404 -14.52 1.96 14.04
CA SER A 404 -15.90 1.73 13.57
C SER A 404 -16.10 0.37 12.90
N SER A 405 -15.03 -0.28 12.44
CA SER A 405 -15.08 -1.52 11.67
C SER A 405 -14.70 -2.77 12.49
N SER A 406 -14.14 -2.59 13.70
CA SER A 406 -13.71 -3.70 14.55
C SER A 406 -14.90 -4.47 15.14
N PRO A 407 -14.97 -5.82 14.99
CA PRO A 407 -16.03 -6.66 15.57
C PRO A 407 -16.13 -6.57 17.10
N LEU A 408 -15.01 -6.22 17.76
CA LEU A 408 -14.91 -5.97 19.20
C LEU A 408 -15.78 -4.79 19.65
N VAL A 409 -15.88 -3.73 18.85
CA VAL A 409 -16.73 -2.57 19.15
C VAL A 409 -18.19 -2.91 18.88
N THR A 410 -18.50 -3.66 17.82
CA THR A 410 -19.87 -4.13 17.53
C THR A 410 -20.44 -4.99 18.68
N ARG A 411 -19.60 -5.79 19.35
CA ARG A 411 -19.99 -6.59 20.54
C ARG A 411 -20.14 -5.79 21.84
N ILE A 412 -19.39 -4.70 21.99
CA ILE A 412 -19.50 -3.82 23.17
C ILE A 412 -20.71 -2.89 23.02
N GLN A 413 -20.93 -2.36 21.82
CA GLN A 413 -22.03 -1.47 21.49
C GLN A 413 -23.40 -2.19 21.50
N SER A 414 -23.44 -3.50 21.28
CA SER A 414 -24.65 -4.31 21.46
C SER A 414 -24.95 -4.68 22.92
N ARG A 415 -24.06 -4.38 23.88
CA ARG A 415 -24.21 -4.75 25.30
C ARG A 415 -24.37 -3.57 26.26
N SER A 416 -24.05 -2.33 25.88
CA SER A 416 -24.25 -1.16 26.74
C SER A 416 -25.31 -0.21 26.17
N LEU A 417 -26.58 -0.46 26.50
CA LEU A 417 -27.62 0.58 26.50
C LEU A 417 -27.48 1.41 27.79
N ILE A 418 -26.44 2.23 27.90
CA ILE A 418 -26.39 3.34 28.85
C ILE A 418 -25.70 4.52 28.12
N HIS A 419 -26.36 5.68 28.14
CA HIS A 419 -25.93 6.92 27.52
C HIS A 419 -24.56 7.37 28.03
N ASP A 420 -23.57 7.55 27.13
CA ASP A 420 -22.33 8.28 27.41
C ASP A 420 -22.06 9.34 26.31
N PRO A 421 -21.68 10.58 26.67
CA PRO A 421 -21.57 11.72 25.76
C PRO A 421 -20.20 11.83 25.07
N ILE A 422 -19.64 10.71 24.58
CA ILE A 422 -18.31 10.67 23.93
C ILE A 422 -18.40 10.43 22.41
N SER A 423 -19.61 10.27 21.86
CA SER A 423 -19.85 10.14 20.41
C SER A 423 -19.96 11.48 19.66
N LEU A 424 -19.74 12.62 20.32
CA LEU A 424 -19.93 13.95 19.72
C LEU A 424 -18.62 14.63 19.23
N SER A 425 -17.50 13.90 19.16
CA SER A 425 -16.23 14.44 18.64
C SER A 425 -16.02 14.16 17.14
N GLY A 426 -16.79 13.25 16.53
CA GLY A 426 -16.69 12.89 15.11
C GLY A 426 -17.54 13.73 14.14
N LEU A 427 -18.48 14.54 14.65
CA LEU A 427 -19.39 15.35 13.83
C LEU A 427 -19.05 16.85 13.81
N VAL A 428 -18.19 17.31 14.73
CA VAL A 428 -17.79 18.72 14.84
C VAL A 428 -16.78 19.11 13.74
N GLY A 429 -16.00 18.14 13.22
CA GLY A 429 -15.05 18.40 12.13
C GLY A 429 -15.68 18.54 10.74
N THR A 430 -16.89 18.05 10.53
CA THR A 430 -17.59 18.10 9.23
C THR A 430 -18.65 19.20 9.14
N GLY A 431 -19.25 19.60 10.26
CA GLY A 431 -20.29 20.65 10.29
C GLY A 431 -19.79 22.08 10.10
N LEU A 432 -18.56 22.40 10.54
CA LEU A 432 -18.03 23.77 10.47
C LEU A 432 -17.58 24.18 9.05
N VAL A 433 -17.36 23.20 8.18
CA VAL A 433 -16.88 23.38 6.80
C VAL A 433 -18.00 23.84 5.87
N ALA A 434 -19.23 23.41 6.11
CA ALA A 434 -20.38 23.75 5.26
C ALA A 434 -20.89 25.18 5.50
N ALA A 435 -20.68 25.74 6.70
CA ALA A 435 -21.15 27.09 7.04
C ALA A 435 -20.30 28.22 6.41
N ALA A 436 -19.04 27.95 6.04
CA ALA A 436 -18.15 28.95 5.47
C ALA A 436 -18.34 29.18 3.96
N PHE A 437 -19.00 28.25 3.25
CA PHE A 437 -19.17 28.33 1.78
C PHE A 437 -20.34 29.21 1.32
N VAL A 438 -21.18 29.70 2.24
CA VAL A 438 -22.32 30.57 1.90
C VAL A 438 -21.94 32.06 1.93
N ALA A 439 -20.71 32.42 2.35
CA ALA A 439 -20.33 33.80 2.61
C ALA A 439 -19.40 34.47 1.56
N ALA A 440 -18.95 33.78 0.51
CA ALA A 440 -18.06 34.38 -0.50
C ALA A 440 -18.73 34.37 -1.88
N GLY A 441 -19.24 35.54 -2.29
CA GLY A 441 -19.88 35.78 -3.58
C GLY A 441 -18.90 35.81 -4.77
N PRO A 442 -19.40 35.78 -6.01
CA PRO A 442 -18.59 35.64 -7.21
C PRO A 442 -18.32 37.02 -7.82
N ASP A 443 -17.06 37.46 -7.88
CA ASP A 443 -16.69 38.57 -8.76
C ASP A 443 -15.46 38.23 -9.62
N SER A 444 -15.65 38.48 -10.90
CA SER A 444 -14.89 38.01 -12.05
C SER A 444 -13.96 39.11 -12.59
N THR A 445 -12.64 38.92 -12.48
CA THR A 445 -11.62 39.67 -13.26
C THR A 445 -10.32 38.86 -13.37
N ALA A 446 -10.34 37.69 -14.02
CA ALA A 446 -9.16 36.79 -14.10
C ALA A 446 -8.89 36.26 -15.52
N MET A 447 -8.86 37.12 -16.53
CA MET A 447 -8.55 36.70 -17.91
C MET A 447 -7.42 37.49 -18.61
N ALA A 448 -6.69 38.37 -17.93
CA ALA A 448 -5.70 39.25 -18.60
C ALA A 448 -4.22 38.95 -18.32
N ALA A 449 -3.86 37.94 -17.52
CA ALA A 449 -2.48 37.76 -17.03
C ALA A 449 -1.73 36.51 -17.58
N VAL A 450 -2.16 35.92 -18.69
CA VAL A 450 -1.61 34.63 -19.18
C VAL A 450 -0.55 34.77 -20.29
N ASP A 451 -0.30 35.96 -20.85
CA ASP A 451 0.42 36.08 -22.13
C ASP A 451 1.88 36.57 -22.08
N SER A 452 2.58 36.49 -20.93
CA SER A 452 3.93 37.11 -20.80
C SER A 452 5.08 36.22 -20.30
N LEU A 453 4.98 34.90 -20.39
CA LEU A 453 6.10 33.98 -20.05
C LEU A 453 6.41 33.01 -21.20
N GLN A 454 7.05 33.51 -22.25
CA GLN A 454 7.69 32.65 -23.25
C GLN A 454 9.04 32.14 -22.72
N LEU A 455 9.02 30.91 -22.19
CA LEU A 455 10.23 30.12 -21.91
C LEU A 455 10.63 29.36 -23.18
N SER A 456 11.86 29.56 -23.65
CA SER A 456 12.43 28.83 -24.78
C SER A 456 12.66 27.35 -24.43
N GLU A 457 12.08 26.44 -25.20
CA GLU A 457 12.29 25.00 -25.03
C GLU A 457 13.71 24.58 -25.45
N PRO A 458 14.33 23.60 -24.77
CA PRO A 458 15.63 23.06 -25.17
C PRO A 458 15.54 22.31 -26.51
N ALA A 459 16.62 22.31 -27.30
CA ALA A 459 16.62 21.83 -28.68
C ALA A 459 16.24 20.35 -28.87
N ASN A 460 16.40 19.53 -27.83
CA ASN A 460 16.02 18.11 -27.80
C ASN A 460 14.65 17.86 -27.13
N ALA A 461 13.85 18.91 -26.90
CA ALA A 461 12.49 18.75 -26.39
C ALA A 461 11.60 18.04 -27.40
N LEU A 462 10.99 16.94 -26.96
CA LEU A 462 9.93 16.28 -27.71
C LEU A 462 8.60 16.94 -27.42
N SER A 463 7.77 17.07 -28.46
CA SER A 463 6.38 17.48 -28.29
C SER A 463 5.61 16.48 -27.41
N LEU A 464 4.56 16.93 -26.71
CA LEU A 464 3.70 16.07 -25.89
C LEU A 464 3.16 14.84 -26.65
N PRO A 465 2.67 14.96 -27.91
CA PRO A 465 2.30 13.79 -28.72
C PRO A 465 3.46 12.83 -28.96
N THR A 466 4.66 13.35 -29.23
CA THR A 466 5.85 12.52 -29.45
C THR A 466 6.26 11.77 -28.17
N TRP A 467 6.14 12.41 -27.01
CA TRP A 467 6.32 11.79 -25.70
C TRP A 467 5.33 10.67 -25.43
N ALA A 468 4.05 10.92 -25.71
CA ALA A 468 3.00 9.92 -25.54
C ALA A 468 3.31 8.66 -26.35
N VAL A 469 3.74 8.83 -27.61
CA VAL A 469 4.12 7.71 -28.48
C VAL A 469 5.35 6.95 -27.98
N HIS A 470 6.39 7.64 -27.50
CA HIS A 470 7.60 6.97 -27.01
C HIS A 470 7.33 6.14 -25.75
N VAL A 471 6.60 6.70 -24.79
CA VAL A 471 6.30 6.02 -23.52
C VAL A 471 5.28 4.90 -23.74
N SER A 472 4.24 5.14 -24.55
CA SER A 472 3.27 4.09 -24.88
C SER A 472 3.95 2.94 -25.62
N SER A 473 4.84 3.22 -26.57
CA SER A 473 5.57 2.19 -27.32
C SER A 473 6.44 1.31 -26.41
N VAL A 474 7.11 1.89 -25.39
CA VAL A 474 7.90 1.10 -24.42
C VAL A 474 6.99 0.15 -23.63
N VAL A 475 5.84 0.65 -23.16
CA VAL A 475 4.86 -0.15 -22.39
C VAL A 475 4.24 -1.25 -23.26
N GLU A 476 3.85 -0.91 -24.49
CA GLU A 476 3.31 -1.85 -25.48
C GLU A 476 4.34 -2.93 -25.82
N TRP A 477 5.62 -2.57 -25.98
CA TRP A 477 6.69 -3.51 -26.30
C TRP A 477 6.98 -4.49 -25.16
N ILE A 478 7.04 -4.01 -23.91
CA ILE A 478 7.18 -4.88 -22.72
C ILE A 478 5.98 -5.83 -22.60
N THR A 479 4.77 -5.32 -22.85
CA THR A 479 3.55 -6.13 -22.84
C THR A 479 3.58 -7.19 -23.93
N ALA A 480 3.99 -6.84 -25.15
CA ALA A 480 4.15 -7.76 -26.26
C ALA A 480 5.19 -8.85 -25.94
N MET A 481 6.34 -8.50 -25.38
CA MET A 481 7.37 -9.45 -24.95
C MET A 481 6.82 -10.48 -23.94
N ALA A 482 6.02 -10.02 -22.96
CA ALA A 482 5.39 -10.89 -21.97
C ALA A 482 4.30 -11.79 -22.58
N LEU A 483 3.53 -11.28 -23.55
CA LEU A 483 2.52 -12.07 -24.26
C LEU A 483 3.16 -13.13 -25.17
N VAL A 484 4.22 -12.79 -25.91
CA VAL A 484 5.00 -13.73 -26.73
C VAL A 484 5.61 -14.84 -25.87
N TRP A 485 6.12 -14.49 -24.69
CA TRP A 485 6.66 -15.47 -23.75
C TRP A 485 5.59 -16.47 -23.29
N LYS A 486 4.44 -15.96 -22.83
CA LYS A 486 3.28 -16.78 -22.41
C LYS A 486 2.73 -17.62 -23.55
N TYR A 487 2.75 -17.11 -24.78
CA TYR A 487 2.36 -17.86 -25.96
C TYR A 487 3.29 -19.06 -26.17
N GLY A 488 4.61 -18.86 -26.08
CA GLY A 488 5.60 -19.93 -26.14
C GLY A 488 5.39 -21.01 -25.08
N GLU A 489 5.09 -20.62 -23.84
CA GLU A 489 4.76 -21.56 -22.75
C GLU A 489 3.49 -22.39 -23.05
N ARG A 490 2.43 -21.75 -23.57
CA ARG A 490 1.18 -22.45 -23.89
C ARG A 490 1.28 -23.37 -25.09
N LYS A 491 2.10 -23.02 -26.09
CA LYS A 491 2.33 -23.83 -27.29
C LYS A 491 3.42 -24.89 -27.09
N GLY A 492 4.16 -24.86 -25.98
CA GLY A 492 5.29 -25.77 -25.75
C GLY A 492 6.46 -25.58 -26.71
N ASN A 493 6.54 -24.43 -27.40
CA ASN A 493 7.61 -24.15 -28.38
C ASN A 493 8.54 -23.05 -27.84
N GLU A 494 9.70 -23.47 -27.35
CA GLU A 494 10.75 -22.61 -26.81
C GLU A 494 11.30 -21.58 -27.82
N SER A 495 11.09 -21.78 -29.13
CA SER A 495 11.53 -20.81 -30.15
C SER A 495 10.79 -19.47 -30.05
N TRP A 496 9.54 -19.48 -29.56
CA TRP A 496 8.78 -18.25 -29.29
C TRP A 496 9.31 -17.50 -28.06
N LYS A 497 9.83 -18.19 -27.04
CA LYS A 497 10.54 -17.52 -25.94
C LYS A 497 11.85 -16.87 -26.42
N GLY A 498 12.50 -17.48 -27.40
CA GLY A 498 13.65 -16.90 -28.10
C GLY A 498 13.34 -15.57 -28.78
N LEU A 499 12.11 -15.36 -29.26
CA LEU A 499 11.67 -14.08 -29.83
C LEU A 499 11.58 -12.97 -28.77
N SER A 500 11.04 -13.26 -27.60
CA SER A 500 11.05 -12.31 -26.48
C SER A 500 12.47 -11.87 -26.11
N TRP A 501 13.44 -12.80 -26.11
CA TRP A 501 14.86 -12.45 -25.92
C TRP A 501 15.42 -11.63 -27.07
N GLY A 502 15.06 -11.94 -28.31
CA GLY A 502 15.46 -11.19 -29.50
C GLY A 502 14.91 -9.76 -29.57
N MET A 503 13.84 -9.47 -28.83
CA MET A 503 13.23 -8.13 -28.72
C MET A 503 13.95 -7.20 -27.72
N VAL A 504 14.79 -7.75 -26.83
CA VAL A 504 15.45 -7.01 -25.73
C VAL A 504 16.34 -5.85 -26.22
N PRO A 505 17.17 -5.99 -27.27
CA PRO A 505 18.00 -4.88 -27.72
C PRO A 505 17.18 -3.68 -28.21
N LEU A 506 16.04 -3.91 -28.90
CA LEU A 506 15.13 -2.83 -29.30
C LEU A 506 14.49 -2.13 -28.10
N LEU A 507 14.15 -2.87 -27.05
CA LEU A 507 13.68 -2.28 -25.80
C LEU A 507 14.78 -1.41 -25.17
N GLY A 508 16.03 -1.90 -25.16
CA GLY A 508 17.19 -1.11 -24.71
C GLY A 508 17.38 0.18 -25.52
N GLY A 509 17.21 0.11 -26.84
CA GLY A 509 17.26 1.28 -27.73
C GLY A 509 16.14 2.29 -27.42
N ALA A 510 14.90 1.83 -27.27
CA ALA A 510 13.77 2.68 -26.88
C ALA A 510 14.00 3.35 -25.51
N LEU A 511 14.57 2.62 -24.55
CA LEU A 511 14.94 3.17 -23.24
C LEU A 511 16.07 4.20 -23.34
N CYS A 512 17.04 4.04 -24.25
CA CYS A 512 18.07 5.04 -24.52
C CYS A 512 17.48 6.33 -25.10
N ALA A 513 16.55 6.22 -26.07
CA ALA A 513 15.85 7.37 -26.65
C ALA A 513 14.99 8.10 -25.62
N CYS A 514 14.19 7.36 -24.83
CA CYS A 514 13.44 7.94 -23.72
C CYS A 514 14.39 8.62 -22.73
N THR A 515 15.48 7.97 -22.32
CA THR A 515 16.47 8.55 -21.40
C THR A 515 17.11 9.83 -21.94
N TRP A 516 17.46 9.85 -23.23
CA TRP A 516 18.06 11.02 -23.88
C TRP A 516 17.15 12.25 -23.79
N HIS A 517 15.89 12.10 -24.20
CA HIS A 517 14.91 13.18 -24.22
C HIS A 517 14.32 13.50 -22.83
N PHE A 518 14.22 12.51 -21.94
CA PHE A 518 13.57 12.67 -20.62
C PHE A 518 14.37 13.57 -19.68
N PHE A 519 15.69 13.50 -19.76
CA PHE A 519 16.58 14.25 -18.88
C PHE A 519 17.14 15.53 -19.51
N TYR A 520 16.73 15.86 -20.74
CA TYR A 520 17.31 16.97 -21.52
C TYR A 520 18.84 16.97 -21.44
N ASN A 521 19.46 15.79 -21.63
CA ASN A 521 20.87 15.60 -21.39
C ASN A 521 21.71 16.57 -22.24
N ALA A 522 22.82 17.06 -21.68
CA ALA A 522 23.77 17.90 -22.41
C ALA A 522 24.33 17.17 -23.64
N GLU A 523 24.70 17.91 -24.69
CA GLU A 523 25.25 17.36 -25.94
C GLU A 523 26.42 16.38 -25.72
N SER A 524 27.18 16.53 -24.63
CA SER A 524 28.25 15.60 -24.22
C SER A 524 27.80 14.15 -23.98
N LEU A 525 26.50 13.88 -23.83
CA LEU A 525 25.93 12.54 -23.66
C LEU A 525 25.29 11.98 -24.95
N GLU A 526 25.55 12.58 -26.12
CA GLU A 526 25.06 12.14 -27.44
C GLU A 526 25.41 10.66 -27.74
N VAL A 527 26.38 10.09 -27.01
CA VAL A 527 26.67 8.66 -26.98
C VAL A 527 25.42 7.80 -26.74
N LEU A 528 24.40 8.29 -26.02
CA LEU A 528 23.12 7.60 -25.83
C LEU A 528 22.31 7.48 -27.14
N VAL A 529 22.43 8.45 -28.05
CA VAL A 529 21.80 8.41 -29.38
C VAL A 529 22.55 7.41 -30.27
N ALA A 530 23.88 7.40 -30.22
CA ALA A 530 24.68 6.39 -30.92
C ALA A 530 24.41 4.97 -30.39
N LEU A 531 24.26 4.82 -29.07
CA LEU A 531 23.90 3.56 -28.43
C LEU A 531 22.49 3.10 -28.80
N GLN A 532 21.52 4.02 -28.86
CA GLN A 532 20.17 3.74 -29.36
C GLN A 532 20.23 3.20 -30.80
N ALA A 533 20.97 3.86 -31.70
CA ALA A 533 21.12 3.41 -33.08
C ALA A 533 21.78 2.02 -33.17
N ALA A 534 22.84 1.77 -32.41
CA ALA A 534 23.52 0.48 -32.36
C ALA A 534 22.57 -0.63 -31.85
N LEU A 535 21.81 -0.37 -30.79
CA LEU A 535 20.83 -1.30 -30.24
C LEU A 535 19.67 -1.58 -31.19
N THR A 536 19.29 -0.62 -32.04
CA THR A 536 18.31 -0.85 -33.11
C THR A 536 18.84 -1.82 -34.16
N VAL A 537 20.10 -1.66 -34.60
CA VAL A 537 20.72 -2.59 -35.57
C VAL A 537 20.82 -3.99 -34.98
N ILE A 538 21.37 -4.10 -33.76
CA ILE A 538 21.47 -5.38 -33.04
C ILE A 538 20.09 -6.01 -32.88
N GLY A 539 19.09 -5.21 -32.50
CA GLY A 539 17.72 -5.62 -32.30
C GLY A 539 17.04 -6.17 -33.54
N ASN A 540 17.23 -5.53 -34.69
CA ASN A 540 16.71 -6.01 -35.97
C ASN A 540 17.35 -7.34 -36.38
N ILE A 541 18.66 -7.49 -36.13
CA ILE A 541 19.39 -8.75 -36.39
C ILE A 541 18.86 -9.86 -35.47
N THR A 542 18.71 -9.60 -34.18
CA THR A 542 18.22 -10.61 -33.21
C THR A 542 16.77 -11.00 -33.47
N LEU A 543 15.92 -10.07 -33.91
CA LEU A 543 14.56 -10.38 -34.39
C LEU A 543 14.57 -11.25 -35.65
N CYS A 544 15.43 -10.95 -36.62
CA CYS A 544 15.57 -11.75 -37.84
C CYS A 544 15.99 -13.20 -37.51
N ILE A 545 16.98 -13.36 -36.62
CA ILE A 545 17.43 -14.68 -36.14
C ILE A 545 16.29 -15.40 -35.40
N ALA A 546 15.55 -14.71 -34.54
CA ALA A 546 14.42 -15.30 -33.82
C ALA A 546 13.30 -15.75 -34.77
N ALA A 547 12.96 -14.93 -35.78
CA ALA A 547 11.98 -15.28 -36.80
C ALA A 547 12.41 -16.50 -37.62
N TYR A 548 13.69 -16.58 -38.01
CA TYR A 548 14.23 -17.77 -38.69
C TYR A 548 14.14 -19.03 -37.82
N ARG A 549 14.45 -18.91 -36.52
CA ARG A 549 14.33 -20.03 -35.56
C ARG A 549 12.88 -20.50 -35.40
N ILE A 550 11.93 -19.56 -35.31
CA ILE A 550 10.50 -19.89 -35.26
C ILE A 550 10.10 -20.64 -36.53
N ASN A 551 10.44 -20.13 -37.72
CA ASN A 551 10.12 -20.77 -38.99
C ASN A 551 10.68 -22.21 -39.06
N LYS A 552 11.96 -22.39 -38.73
CA LYS A 552 12.60 -23.71 -38.71
C LYS A 552 11.95 -24.67 -37.70
N SER A 553 11.52 -24.16 -36.54
CA SER A 553 10.82 -24.97 -35.53
C SER A 553 9.42 -25.39 -36.02
N SER A 554 8.71 -24.50 -36.69
CA SER A 554 7.37 -24.76 -37.24
C SER A 554 7.41 -25.79 -38.36
N SER A 555 8.37 -25.68 -39.30
CA SER A 555 8.53 -26.67 -40.37
C SER A 555 8.91 -28.06 -39.85
N LYS A 556 9.67 -28.16 -38.75
CA LYS A 556 9.98 -29.46 -38.12
C LYS A 556 8.75 -30.11 -37.46
N MET A 557 7.86 -29.32 -36.86
CA MET A 557 6.61 -29.83 -36.30
C MET A 557 5.66 -30.32 -37.40
N GLU A 558 5.53 -29.58 -38.51
CA GLU A 558 4.69 -30.01 -39.65
C GLU A 558 5.19 -31.30 -40.33
N ILE A 559 6.51 -31.52 -40.37
CA ILE A 559 7.08 -32.78 -40.91
C ILE A 559 6.87 -33.95 -39.94
N SER A 560 6.83 -33.70 -38.63
CA SER A 560 6.59 -34.73 -37.60
C SER A 560 5.11 -35.09 -37.43
N GLU A 561 4.18 -34.26 -37.88
CA GLU A 561 2.72 -34.47 -37.82
C GLU A 561 2.14 -35.07 -39.12
N LYS A 562 2.95 -35.27 -40.17
CA LYS A 562 2.52 -36.07 -41.33
C LYS A 562 2.66 -37.57 -41.00
N PRO A 563 1.58 -38.36 -41.16
CA PRO A 563 1.58 -39.79 -40.85
C PRO A 563 2.51 -40.61 -41.74
#